data_AF-A0A1F6PLA3-F1
#
_entry.id   AF-A0A1F6PLA3-F1
#
_cell.length_a   1.000
_cell.length_b   1.000
_cell.length_c   1.000
_cell.angle_alpha   90.00
_cell.angle_beta   90.00
_cell.angle_gamma   90.00
#
_symmetry.space_group_name_H-M   'P 1'
#
loop_
_entity.id
_entity.type
_entity.pdbx_description
1 polymer ?
#
loop_
_entity_poly.entity_id
_entity_poly.type
_entity_poly.pdbx_seq_one_letter_code
_entity_poly.pdbx_strand_id
1 'polypeptide(L)' 'MGERGPLPGHAYGAAAVASIFKNADFPMSKDDIMQKYGDREIEYTKGNPVKVKDVLSNIPSETFNSPADLEHAFHEKLS' A
#
# COMPACT_ATOMS: atom_id res chain seq x y z
N MET A 1 -34.14 -6.07 2.80
CA MET A 1 -33.01 -6.05 3.76
C MET A 1 -32.01 -7.09 3.33
N GLY A 2 -30.73 -6.70 3.16
CA GLY A 2 -29.61 -7.65 3.25
C GLY A 2 -28.86 -7.95 1.96
N GLU A 3 -28.09 -6.99 1.45
CA GLU A 3 -26.79 -7.31 0.84
C GLU A 3 -25.76 -6.54 1.65
N ARG A 4 -25.19 -7.26 2.63
CA ARG A 4 -24.19 -6.74 3.56
C ARG A 4 -23.00 -6.30 2.73
N GLY A 5 -22.59 -5.04 2.87
CA GLY A 5 -21.25 -4.61 2.45
C GLY A 5 -20.20 -5.61 2.96
N PRO A 6 -19.06 -5.73 2.27
CA PRO A 6 -18.07 -6.76 2.54
C PRO A 6 -17.73 -6.80 4.05
N LEU A 7 -17.64 -8.01 4.59
CA LEU A 7 -17.36 -8.30 6.00
C LEU A 7 -16.22 -7.42 6.54
N PRO A 8 -16.29 -6.94 7.80
CA PRO A 8 -15.24 -6.11 8.38
C PRO A 8 -13.96 -6.95 8.48
N GLY A 9 -12.96 -6.60 7.66
CA GLY A 9 -11.63 -7.21 7.70
C GLY A 9 -11.27 -8.07 6.50
N HIS A 10 -11.57 -7.65 5.27
CA HIS A 10 -11.10 -8.35 4.05
C HIS A 10 -10.64 -7.41 2.92
N ALA A 11 -10.10 -6.24 3.25
CA ALA A 11 -9.30 -5.48 2.29
C ALA A 11 -7.82 -5.90 2.42
N TYR A 12 -7.52 -7.20 2.34
CA TYR A 12 -6.14 -7.68 2.36
C TYR A 12 -5.56 -7.52 0.95
N GLY A 13 -4.43 -6.85 0.85
CA GLY A 13 -3.74 -6.59 -0.42
C GLY A 13 -3.69 -5.11 -0.82
N ALA A 14 -3.73 -4.90 -2.13
CA ALA A 14 -3.75 -3.61 -2.83
C ALA A 14 -4.64 -2.55 -2.15
N ALA A 15 -5.86 -2.93 -1.75
CA ALA A 15 -6.81 -2.03 -1.11
C ALA A 15 -6.37 -1.51 0.28
N ALA A 16 -5.57 -2.27 1.05
CA ALA A 16 -5.00 -1.81 2.31
C ALA A 16 -3.95 -0.70 2.06
N VAL A 17 -3.10 -0.91 1.05
CA VAL A 17 -2.13 0.08 0.58
C VAL A 17 -2.86 1.34 0.16
N ALA A 18 -3.80 1.23 -0.79
CA ALA A 18 -4.59 2.37 -1.23
C ALA A 18 -5.32 3.09 -0.09
N SER A 19 -5.84 2.37 0.92
CA SER A 19 -6.51 2.98 2.07
C SER A 19 -5.56 3.79 2.97
N ILE A 20 -4.34 3.30 3.18
CA ILE A 20 -3.29 3.99 3.94
C ILE A 20 -2.83 5.25 3.20
N PHE A 21 -2.70 5.16 1.88
CA PHE A 21 -2.22 6.23 1.03
C PHE A 21 -3.36 7.11 0.47
N LYS A 22 -4.64 6.81 0.73
CA LYS A 22 -5.79 7.58 0.21
C LYS A 22 -5.79 9.03 0.67
N ASN A 23 -5.21 9.30 1.85
CA ASN A 23 -5.09 10.64 2.41
C ASN A 23 -3.65 11.19 2.32
N ALA A 24 -2.77 10.53 1.56
CA ALA A 24 -1.45 11.06 1.29
C ALA A 24 -1.55 12.16 0.21
N ASP A 25 -0.83 13.26 0.42
CA ASP A 25 -0.67 14.32 -0.59
C ASP A 25 0.33 13.86 -1.66
N PHE A 26 -0.19 13.52 -2.83
CA PHE A 26 0.63 13.19 -4.01
C PHE A 26 0.88 14.44 -4.86
N PRO A 27 2.03 14.53 -5.57
CA PRO A 27 3.06 13.50 -5.73
C PRO A 27 3.98 13.37 -4.51
N MET A 28 4.32 12.13 -4.16
CA MET A 28 5.13 11.81 -2.99
C MET A 28 6.35 10.99 -3.43
N SER A 29 7.53 11.38 -2.96
CA SER A 29 8.78 10.69 -3.30
C SER A 29 8.92 9.40 -2.49
N LYS A 30 9.59 8.40 -3.05
CA LYS A 30 9.88 7.13 -2.38
C LYS A 30 10.52 7.37 -1.01
N ASP A 31 11.46 8.30 -0.92
CA ASP A 31 12.13 8.67 0.34
C ASP A 31 11.16 9.26 1.37
N ASP A 32 10.26 10.15 0.94
CA ASP A 32 9.22 10.74 1.79
C ASP A 32 8.24 9.68 2.29
N ILE A 33 7.87 8.74 1.41
CA ILE A 33 7.04 7.59 1.76
C ILE A 33 7.79 6.65 2.70
N MET A 34 9.09 6.38 2.48
CA MET A 34 9.90 5.57 3.39
C MET A 34 10.03 6.23 4.77
N GLN A 35 10.17 7.55 4.85
CA GLN A 35 10.24 8.26 6.13
C GLN A 35 8.90 8.30 6.85
N LYS A 36 7.80 8.63 6.15
CA LYS A 36 6.48 8.79 6.77
C LYS A 36 5.73 7.49 6.97
N TYR A 37 5.87 6.57 6.01
CA TYR A 37 5.09 5.34 5.91
C TYR A 37 5.96 4.08 5.87
N GLY A 38 7.29 4.17 5.77
CA GLY A 38 8.16 3.01 5.61
C GLY A 38 8.19 2.08 6.82
N ASP A 39 7.99 2.62 8.03
CA ASP A 39 7.81 1.82 9.25
C ASP A 39 6.39 1.27 9.43
N ARG A 40 5.46 1.59 8.52
CA ARG A 40 4.15 0.93 8.50
C ARG A 40 4.27 -0.46 7.91
N GLU A 41 3.54 -1.36 8.53
CA GLU A 41 3.34 -2.73 8.06
C GLU A 41 2.02 -2.80 7.33
N ILE A 42 2.05 -3.41 6.14
CA ILE A 42 0.87 -3.68 5.34
C ILE A 42 0.65 -5.18 5.31
N GLU A 43 -0.56 -5.59 5.67
CA GLU A 43 -0.96 -6.98 5.52
C GLU A 43 -1.47 -7.19 4.09
N TYR A 44 -0.52 -7.32 3.16
CA TYR A 44 -0.84 -7.57 1.76
C TYR A 44 -1.37 -9.00 1.56
N THR A 45 -0.75 -9.97 2.23
CA THR A 45 -1.20 -11.37 2.25
C THR A 45 -1.61 -11.74 3.66
N LYS A 46 -2.71 -12.49 3.82
CA LYS A 46 -3.22 -12.90 5.13
C LYS A 46 -2.13 -13.60 5.95
N GLY A 47 -1.80 -13.02 7.11
CA GLY A 47 -0.77 -13.56 8.01
C GLY A 47 0.69 -13.33 7.58
N ASN A 48 0.93 -12.51 6.54
CA ASN A 48 2.26 -12.07 6.15
C ASN A 48 2.31 -10.53 6.05
N PRO A 49 2.44 -9.82 7.18
CA PRO A 49 2.66 -8.38 7.16
C PRO A 49 4.04 -8.09 6.56
N VAL A 50 4.08 -7.23 5.55
CA VAL A 50 5.32 -6.75 4.93
C VAL A 50 5.49 -5.27 5.21
N LYS A 51 6.74 -4.83 5.39
CA LYS A 51 7.03 -3.41 5.63
C LYS A 51 6.97 -2.63 4.32
N VAL A 52 6.34 -1.47 4.35
CA VAL A 52 6.26 -0.57 3.20
C VAL A 52 7.65 -0.22 2.67
N LYS A 53 8.62 0.03 3.56
CA LYS A 53 10.01 0.31 3.15
C LYS A 53 10.70 -0.85 2.45
N ASP A 54 10.36 -2.09 2.79
CA ASP A 54 11.00 -3.28 2.21
C ASP A 54 10.56 -3.47 0.76
N VAL A 55 9.25 -3.37 0.52
CA VAL A 55 8.66 -3.41 -0.82
C VAL A 55 9.12 -2.22 -1.67
N LEU A 56 9.09 -1.01 -1.11
CA LEU A 56 9.58 0.20 -1.80
C LEU A 56 11.08 0.15 -2.11
N SER A 57 11.91 -0.40 -1.22
CA SER A 57 13.35 -0.55 -1.47
C SER A 57 13.60 -1.36 -2.75
N ASN A 58 12.75 -2.35 -3.02
CA ASN A 58 12.83 -3.20 -4.21
C ASN A 58 12.14 -2.58 -5.45
N ILE A 59 11.49 -1.42 -5.33
CA ILE A 59 10.84 -0.70 -6.44
C ILE A 59 11.83 0.32 -7.03
N PRO A 60 12.06 0.30 -8.36
CA PRO A 60 12.94 1.27 -9.03
C PRO A 60 12.31 2.66 -9.13
N SER A 61 10.99 2.80 -8.97
CA SER A 61 10.31 4.10 -8.97
C SER A 61 10.77 4.97 -7.80
N GLU A 62 11.23 6.18 -8.12
CA GLU A 62 11.69 7.16 -7.14
C GLU A 62 10.56 8.09 -6.66
N THR A 63 9.48 8.21 -7.43
CA THR A 63 8.35 9.10 -7.13
C THR A 63 7.04 8.46 -7.55
N PHE A 64 6.03 8.60 -6.69
CA PHE A 64 4.69 8.12 -6.95
C PHE A 64 3.77 9.32 -7.13
N ASN A 65 2.94 9.29 -8.16
CA ASN A 65 2.03 10.41 -8.48
C ASN A 65 0.63 10.21 -7.93
N SER A 66 0.31 9.01 -7.44
CA SER A 66 -1.02 8.68 -6.94
C SER A 66 -0.98 7.44 -6.04
N PRO A 67 -1.98 7.24 -5.16
CA PRO A 67 -2.09 6.02 -4.36
C PRO A 67 -2.19 4.76 -5.23
N ALA A 68 -2.82 4.87 -6.41
CA ALA A 68 -2.95 3.78 -7.37
C ALA A 68 -1.60 3.33 -7.96
N ASP A 69 -0.64 4.26 -8.12
CA ASP A 69 0.71 3.95 -8.63
C ASP A 69 1.49 3.13 -7.60
N LEU A 70 1.36 3.48 -6.32
CA LEU A 70 1.87 2.66 -5.21
C LEU A 70 1.19 1.30 -5.17
N GLU A 71 -0.15 1.27 -5.24
CA GLU A 71 -0.90 0.02 -5.23
C GLU A 71 -0.42 -0.93 -6.33
N HIS A 72 -0.25 -0.42 -7.55
CA HIS A 72 0.23 -1.17 -8.69
C HIS A 72 1.66 -1.66 -8.49
N ALA A 73 2.57 -0.81 -7.99
CA ALA A 73 3.95 -1.20 -7.72
C ALA A 73 4.07 -2.27 -6.62
N PHE A 74 3.22 -2.20 -5.60
CA PHE A 74 3.13 -3.20 -4.54
C PHE A 74 2.55 -4.51 -5.07
N HIS A 75 1.51 -4.44 -5.91
CA HIS A 75 0.92 -5.59 -6.55
C HIS A 75 1.94 -6.33 -7.42
N GLU A 76 2.66 -5.62 -8.29
CA GLU A 76 3.70 -6.17 -9.16
C GLU A 76 4.86 -6.84 -8.39
N LYS A 77 5.13 -6.41 -7.15
CA LYS A 77 6.21 -6.97 -6.33
C LYS A 77 5.81 -8.12 -5.42
N LEU A 78 4.52 -8.21 -5.08
CA LEU A 78 3.99 -9.21 -4.16
C LEU A 78 3.12 -10.28 -4.86
N SER A 79 2.84 -10.12 -6.16
CA SER A 79 2.29 -11.16 -7.06
C SER A 79 3.31 -12.24 -7.40
#